data_AF-A0A0A7S1G1-F1
#
_entry.id   AF-A0A0A7S1G1-F1
#
_cell.length_a   1.000
_cell.length_b   1.000
_cell.length_c   1.000
_cell.angle_alpha   90.00
_cell.angle_beta   90.00
_cell.angle_gamma   90.00
#
_symmetry.space_group_name_H-M   'P 1'
#
loop_
_entity.id
_entity.type
_entity.pdbx_description
1 polymer ?
#
loop_
_entity_poly.entity_id
_entity_poly.type
_entity_poly.pdbx_seq_one_letter_code
_entity_poly.pdbx_strand_id
1 'polypeptide(L)'
;MRIYLILFCVVILTACAFERTADQAYKEGKYLESISLIIAYVEEKGEQKLDADDLTHFRQLVSDVMGHYENRLLTADRNDHNSRIESLVALLNMKSQLANRFFSQQVSFFNNKYDFFSLRKAIAEEYYLWGNAVTCESSSCYSMRADLYKKGLEYYKYNDIENLYQKANTKYMQVAANEFYNAGKYYAQFDSFKLAAENFAQAIEVYKPLGKYKDSEQLFITYDKKYRTREAKSYYEKAQTILQHANTRYSYREITQLLNQAAEIYQPYGNYQNAATLAKQYQQKGIIKIYLSPDYRNLASNVFTNQYYQFVNSTQQADIVIEITTKNYYQNTSPQSRIDSMSENLLEKTINIKGENDKIEKQDIYKTYYFNLETRTYSNEIQQNININVRGLYNYSHSENFLHNSIENQYVYTGDVPKKYRNYTSGQYLTREELYQYAYKQSESYISDILKNIYSYTEQL
;
A
#
# COMPACT_ATOMS: atom_id res chain seq x y z
N MET A 1 -23.05 3.59 -0.62
CA MET A 1 -22.70 5.01 -0.80
C MET A 1 -21.43 5.32 -0.04
N ARG A 2 -20.26 5.25 -0.69
CA ARG A 2 -18.98 5.79 -0.18
C ARG A 2 -18.19 6.29 -1.39
N ILE A 3 -18.05 7.60 -1.44
CA ILE A 3 -17.46 8.38 -2.52
C ILE A 3 -15.98 8.59 -2.23
N TYR A 4 -15.23 8.55 -3.32
CA TYR A 4 -13.81 8.78 -3.55
C TYR A 4 -13.16 9.91 -2.76
N LEU A 5 -11.92 9.67 -2.35
CA LEU A 5 -10.96 10.70 -1.98
C LEU A 5 -9.55 10.20 -2.34
N ILE A 6 -8.68 11.14 -2.69
CA ILE A 6 -7.25 11.05 -2.96
C ILE A 6 -6.90 10.95 -4.45
N LEU A 7 -6.86 12.11 -5.12
CA LEU A 7 -5.67 12.50 -5.88
C LEU A 7 -5.67 14.02 -6.13
N PHE A 8 -5.25 14.80 -5.15
CA PHE A 8 -4.82 16.18 -5.38
C PHE A 8 -3.80 16.57 -4.31
N CYS A 9 -2.73 17.26 -4.74
CA CYS A 9 -1.59 17.75 -3.97
C CYS A 9 -0.51 16.72 -3.58
N VAL A 10 0.50 16.54 -4.46
CA VAL A 10 1.93 16.85 -4.20
C VAL A 10 2.64 16.95 -5.56
N VAL A 11 2.86 18.16 -6.08
CA VAL A 11 4.16 18.65 -6.62
C VAL A 11 4.06 20.18 -6.65
N ILE A 12 4.40 20.81 -5.52
CA ILE A 12 4.96 22.17 -5.51
C ILE A 12 6.35 21.96 -4.92
N LEU A 13 7.39 22.10 -5.74
CA LEU A 13 8.76 22.52 -5.39
C LEU A 13 9.69 22.24 -6.58
N THR A 14 9.86 23.26 -7.45
CA THR A 14 11.14 23.85 -7.85
C THR A 14 10.84 25.08 -8.74
N ALA A 15 11.22 26.26 -8.26
CA ALA A 15 11.30 27.46 -9.07
C ALA A 15 12.41 27.30 -10.13
N CYS A 16 12.20 27.93 -11.29
CA CYS A 16 13.08 27.97 -12.47
C CYS A 16 13.17 26.68 -13.30
N ALA A 17 12.04 26.06 -13.66
CA ALA A 17 11.96 25.43 -14.97
C ALA A 17 11.64 26.55 -15.97
N PHE A 18 12.46 26.74 -17.01
CA PHE A 18 12.09 27.59 -18.14
C PHE A 18 10.64 27.22 -18.54
N GLU A 19 9.68 28.14 -18.41
CA GLU A 19 8.36 27.92 -18.99
C GLU A 19 8.57 27.70 -20.48
N ARG A 20 8.34 26.46 -20.90
CA ARG A 20 8.63 26.01 -22.26
C ARG A 20 7.83 26.88 -23.22
N THR A 21 8.51 27.55 -24.15
CA THR A 21 7.82 28.40 -25.11
C THR A 21 7.24 27.57 -26.26
N ALA A 22 6.23 28.13 -26.93
CA ALA A 22 5.64 27.52 -28.12
C ALA A 22 6.70 27.25 -29.21
N ASP A 23 7.66 28.15 -29.40
CA ASP A 23 8.76 27.99 -30.37
C ASP A 23 9.73 26.86 -30.01
N GLN A 24 10.02 26.69 -28.72
CA GLN A 24 10.84 25.57 -28.25
C GLN A 24 10.12 24.25 -28.54
N ALA A 25 8.81 24.19 -28.26
CA ALA A 25 8.02 23.00 -28.55
C ALA A 25 7.97 22.66 -30.05
N TYR A 26 7.84 23.68 -30.91
CA TYR A 26 7.86 23.52 -32.35
C TYR A 26 9.20 22.96 -32.86
N LYS A 27 10.32 23.54 -32.41
CA LYS A 27 11.68 23.10 -32.81
C LYS A 27 12.00 21.67 -32.39
N GLU A 28 11.43 21.22 -31.28
CA GLU A 28 11.55 19.83 -30.80
C GLU A 28 10.60 18.85 -31.50
N GLY A 29 9.80 19.30 -32.47
CA GLY A 29 8.84 18.48 -33.20
C GLY A 29 7.55 18.18 -32.42
N LYS A 30 7.29 18.88 -31.29
CA LYS A 30 6.07 18.74 -30.50
C LYS A 30 5.01 19.74 -30.98
N TYR A 31 4.60 19.58 -32.23
CA TYR A 31 3.80 20.56 -32.96
C TYR A 31 2.39 20.84 -32.39
N LEU A 32 1.68 19.83 -31.90
CA LEU A 32 0.39 20.08 -31.23
C LEU A 32 0.56 20.82 -29.90
N GLU A 33 1.64 20.53 -29.19
CA GLU A 33 1.95 21.21 -27.94
C GLU A 33 2.33 22.68 -28.19
N SER A 34 3.06 22.98 -29.27
CA SER A 34 3.35 24.37 -29.62
C SER A 34 2.06 25.17 -29.90
N ILE A 35 1.03 24.53 -30.49
CA ILE A 35 -0.29 25.14 -30.67
C ILE A 35 -0.98 25.39 -29.32
N SER A 36 -0.99 24.40 -28.42
CA SER A 36 -1.58 24.57 -27.09
C SER A 36 -0.90 25.70 -26.30
N LEU A 37 0.43 25.79 -26.36
CA LEU A 37 1.22 26.80 -25.65
C LEU A 37 0.98 28.21 -26.21
N ILE A 38 0.94 28.39 -27.53
CA ILE A 38 0.68 29.72 -28.10
C ILE A 38 -0.76 30.17 -27.88
N ILE A 39 -1.72 29.24 -27.86
CA ILE A 39 -3.10 29.55 -27.49
C ILE A 39 -3.16 30.00 -26.03
N ALA A 40 -2.51 29.28 -25.11
CA ALA A 40 -2.46 29.65 -23.71
C ALA A 40 -1.86 31.06 -23.50
N TYR A 41 -0.76 31.38 -24.20
CA TYR A 41 -0.16 32.71 -24.19
C TYR A 41 -1.14 33.80 -24.67
N VAL A 42 -1.82 33.56 -25.79
CA VAL A 42 -2.81 34.50 -26.36
C VAL A 42 -4.01 34.68 -25.42
N GLU A 43 -4.51 33.59 -24.83
CA GLU A 43 -5.62 33.62 -23.87
C GLU A 43 -5.24 34.34 -22.56
N GLU A 44 -4.04 34.12 -22.04
CA GLU A 44 -3.54 34.76 -20.82
C GLU A 44 -3.32 36.27 -21.02
N LYS A 45 -2.73 36.67 -22.16
CA LYS A 45 -2.50 38.09 -22.47
C LYS A 45 -3.83 38.82 -22.69
N GLY A 46 -4.79 38.17 -23.34
CA GLY A 46 -6.15 38.65 -23.55
C GLY A 46 -6.28 39.69 -24.66
N GLU A 47 -7.49 39.79 -25.24
CA GLU A 47 -7.77 40.58 -26.47
C GLU A 47 -7.27 42.03 -26.42
N GLN A 48 -7.42 42.71 -25.27
CA GLN A 48 -7.09 44.12 -25.13
C GLN A 48 -5.59 44.42 -25.07
N LYS A 49 -4.75 43.41 -24.79
CA LYS A 49 -3.30 43.58 -24.58
C LYS A 49 -2.44 42.93 -25.67
N LEU A 50 -3.05 42.23 -26.62
CA LEU A 50 -2.33 41.64 -27.75
C LEU A 50 -1.90 42.73 -28.73
N ASP A 51 -0.62 42.76 -29.05
CA ASP A 51 -0.06 43.66 -30.05
C ASP A 51 0.05 42.99 -31.43
N ALA A 52 0.48 43.77 -32.43
CA ALA A 52 0.59 43.29 -33.80
C ALA A 52 1.65 42.18 -33.98
N ASP A 53 2.69 42.20 -33.16
CA ASP A 53 3.79 41.22 -33.22
C ASP A 53 3.33 39.89 -32.61
N ASP A 54 2.61 39.91 -31.50
CA ASP A 54 1.97 38.71 -30.91
C ASP A 54 1.05 38.02 -31.91
N LEU A 55 0.18 38.79 -32.56
CA LEU A 55 -0.78 38.25 -33.53
C LEU A 55 -0.07 37.71 -34.78
N THR A 56 1.05 38.34 -35.18
CA THR A 56 1.86 37.86 -36.30
C THR A 56 2.57 36.57 -35.95
N HIS A 57 3.17 36.47 -34.76
CA HIS A 57 3.80 35.26 -34.24
C HIS A 57 2.80 34.11 -34.11
N PHE A 58 1.62 34.37 -33.52
CA PHE A 58 0.53 33.39 -33.42
C PHE A 58 0.10 32.85 -34.78
N ARG A 59 -0.14 33.74 -35.76
CA ARG A 59 -0.50 33.35 -37.14
C ARG A 59 0.59 32.52 -37.80
N GLN A 60 1.85 32.93 -37.65
CA GLN A 60 2.98 32.24 -38.25
C GLN A 60 3.11 30.82 -37.70
N LEU A 61 3.08 30.67 -36.37
CA LEU A 61 3.23 29.36 -35.75
C LEU A 61 2.08 28.40 -36.11
N VAL A 62 0.84 28.91 -36.18
CA VAL A 62 -0.31 28.12 -36.65
C VAL A 62 -0.12 27.71 -38.12
N SER A 63 0.38 28.62 -38.97
CA SER A 63 0.66 28.32 -40.37
C SER A 63 1.77 27.29 -40.53
N ASP A 64 2.84 27.37 -39.73
CA ASP A 64 3.98 26.46 -39.79
C ASP A 64 3.59 25.04 -39.37
N VAL A 65 2.83 24.90 -38.28
CA VAL A 65 2.31 23.61 -37.83
C VAL A 65 1.30 23.03 -38.83
N MET A 66 0.41 23.86 -39.39
CA MET A 66 -0.48 23.45 -40.47
C MET A 66 0.31 22.94 -41.68
N GLY A 67 1.32 23.69 -42.12
CA GLY A 67 2.18 23.34 -43.24
C GLY A 67 2.95 22.03 -43.00
N HIS A 68 3.39 21.76 -41.77
CA HIS A 68 4.01 20.48 -41.41
C HIS A 68 3.09 19.28 -41.67
N TYR A 69 1.86 19.30 -41.13
CA TYR A 69 0.92 18.19 -41.30
C TYR A 69 0.40 18.06 -42.73
N GLU A 70 0.21 19.18 -43.44
CA GLU A 70 -0.14 19.17 -44.87
C GLU A 70 0.98 18.55 -45.71
N ASN A 71 2.22 18.95 -45.48
CA ASN A 71 3.35 18.38 -46.19
C ASN A 71 3.47 16.88 -45.90
N ARG A 72 3.30 16.46 -44.64
CA ARG A 72 3.30 15.04 -44.27
C ARG A 72 2.20 14.26 -45.01
N LEU A 73 1.00 14.84 -45.16
CA LEU A 73 -0.09 14.22 -45.92
C LEU A 73 0.19 14.12 -47.43
N LEU A 74 0.91 15.08 -47.99
CA LEU A 74 1.29 15.13 -49.40
C LEU A 74 2.43 14.16 -49.72
N THR A 75 3.40 14.01 -48.82
CA THR A 75 4.60 13.20 -49.05
C THR A 75 4.49 11.76 -48.54
N ALA A 76 3.53 11.46 -47.66
CA ALA A 76 3.31 10.11 -47.16
C ALA A 76 2.90 9.16 -48.31
N ASP A 77 3.44 7.93 -48.28
CA ASP A 77 2.98 6.85 -49.17
C ASP A 77 1.46 6.69 -49.02
N ARG A 78 0.77 6.44 -50.13
CA ARG A 78 -0.69 6.28 -50.13
C ARG A 78 -1.17 5.14 -49.22
N ASN A 79 -0.31 4.15 -48.97
CA ASN A 79 -0.57 3.01 -48.10
C ASN A 79 -0.07 3.21 -46.66
N ASP A 80 0.64 4.30 -46.35
CA ASP A 80 0.99 4.67 -44.97
C ASP A 80 -0.21 5.33 -44.27
N HIS A 81 -1.25 4.52 -44.07
CA HIS A 81 -2.49 4.97 -43.45
C HIS A 81 -2.25 5.53 -42.04
N ASN A 82 -1.31 4.98 -41.28
CA ASN A 82 -1.04 5.44 -39.92
C ASN A 82 -0.56 6.90 -39.91
N SER A 83 0.48 7.25 -40.68
CA SER A 83 0.97 8.63 -40.75
C SER A 83 -0.08 9.60 -41.27
N ARG A 84 -0.92 9.16 -42.20
CA ARG A 84 -2.00 9.97 -42.78
C ARG A 84 -3.08 10.24 -41.74
N ILE A 85 -3.51 9.23 -40.99
CA ILE A 85 -4.46 9.36 -39.89
C ILE A 85 -3.91 10.29 -38.80
N GLU A 86 -2.67 10.09 -38.36
CA GLU A 86 -2.03 10.95 -37.35
C GLU A 86 -2.06 12.43 -37.75
N SER A 87 -1.74 12.72 -39.02
CA SER A 87 -1.72 14.09 -39.54
C SER A 87 -3.12 14.70 -39.62
N LEU A 88 -4.13 13.94 -40.05
CA LEU A 88 -5.53 14.40 -40.08
C LEU A 88 -6.10 14.60 -38.67
N VAL A 89 -5.78 13.71 -37.72
CA VAL A 89 -6.17 13.86 -36.30
C VAL A 89 -5.52 15.09 -35.68
N ALA A 90 -4.26 15.37 -36.02
CA ALA A 90 -3.58 16.58 -35.57
C ALA A 90 -4.25 17.86 -36.10
N LEU A 91 -4.58 17.91 -37.39
CA LEU A 91 -5.35 19.02 -37.98
C LEU A 91 -6.74 19.17 -37.33
N LEU A 92 -7.42 18.07 -37.03
CA LEU A 92 -8.71 18.09 -36.31
C LEU A 92 -8.55 18.64 -34.88
N ASN A 93 -7.48 18.26 -34.18
CA ASN A 93 -7.17 18.75 -32.85
C ASN A 93 -6.89 20.27 -32.88
N MET A 94 -6.03 20.74 -33.79
CA MET A 94 -5.81 22.17 -34.02
C MET A 94 -7.13 22.90 -34.28
N LYS A 95 -8.00 22.34 -35.12
CA LYS A 95 -9.34 22.91 -35.40
C LYS A 95 -10.20 23.01 -34.15
N SER A 96 -10.18 22.01 -33.27
CA SER A 96 -10.90 22.08 -32.00
C SER A 96 -10.37 23.17 -31.04
N GLN A 97 -9.07 23.43 -31.05
CA GLN A 97 -8.45 24.41 -30.17
C GLN A 97 -8.61 25.85 -30.70
N LEU A 98 -8.54 26.03 -32.03
CA LEU A 98 -8.48 27.35 -32.68
C LEU A 98 -9.86 27.93 -33.07
N ALA A 99 -10.92 27.13 -33.04
CA ALA A 99 -12.27 27.56 -33.40
C ALA A 99 -13.05 28.14 -32.21
N ASN A 100 -13.99 29.04 -32.49
CA ASN A 100 -14.93 29.62 -31.51
C ASN A 100 -14.23 30.28 -30.30
N ARG A 101 -13.19 31.07 -30.58
CA ARG A 101 -12.42 31.87 -29.62
C ARG A 101 -12.33 33.32 -30.11
N PHE A 102 -12.02 34.26 -29.23
CA PHE A 102 -11.91 35.68 -29.59
C PHE A 102 -10.86 35.92 -30.69
N PHE A 103 -9.78 35.14 -30.69
CA PHE A 103 -8.72 35.20 -31.70
C PHE A 103 -8.99 34.39 -32.98
N SER A 104 -10.14 33.69 -33.11
CA SER A 104 -10.37 32.78 -34.25
C SER A 104 -10.32 33.45 -35.63
N GLN A 105 -10.60 34.76 -35.72
CA GLN A 105 -10.48 35.53 -36.97
C GLN A 105 -9.03 35.66 -37.46
N GLN A 106 -8.07 35.66 -36.53
CA GLN A 106 -6.64 35.78 -36.85
C GLN A 106 -6.13 34.56 -37.61
N VAL A 107 -6.77 33.40 -37.39
CA VAL A 107 -6.43 32.12 -38.02
C VAL A 107 -7.51 31.66 -39.00
N SER A 108 -8.22 32.60 -39.61
CA SER A 108 -9.26 32.33 -40.61
C SER A 108 -8.74 31.55 -41.83
N PHE A 109 -7.46 31.72 -42.21
CA PHE A 109 -6.82 30.92 -43.27
C PHE A 109 -6.86 29.41 -42.98
N PHE A 110 -6.66 29.02 -41.71
CA PHE A 110 -6.75 27.63 -41.26
C PHE A 110 -8.21 27.24 -41.02
N ASN A 111 -8.96 28.08 -40.30
CA ASN A 111 -10.34 27.80 -39.91
C ASN A 111 -11.30 27.68 -41.10
N ASN A 112 -11.07 28.41 -42.19
CA ASN A 112 -11.91 28.34 -43.39
C ASN A 112 -11.51 27.19 -44.30
N LYS A 113 -10.22 26.78 -44.29
CA LYS A 113 -9.74 25.64 -45.07
C LYS A 113 -10.22 24.30 -44.50
N TYR A 114 -10.23 24.19 -43.17
CA TYR A 114 -10.59 22.96 -42.48
C TYR A 114 -11.93 23.06 -41.76
N ASP A 115 -12.87 22.20 -42.14
CA ASP A 115 -14.11 21.99 -41.41
C ASP A 115 -14.07 20.66 -40.62
N PHE A 116 -14.74 20.65 -39.47
CA PHE A 116 -14.75 19.50 -38.56
C PHE A 116 -15.31 18.23 -39.24
N PHE A 117 -16.30 18.39 -40.11
CA PHE A 117 -16.99 17.27 -40.74
C PHE A 117 -16.10 16.59 -41.78
N SER A 118 -15.48 17.35 -42.68
CA SER A 118 -14.58 16.83 -43.72
C SER A 118 -13.34 16.21 -43.12
N LEU A 119 -12.76 16.80 -42.06
CA LEU A 119 -11.63 16.19 -41.36
C LEU A 119 -12.00 14.84 -40.72
N ARG A 120 -13.13 14.77 -40.01
CA ARG A 120 -13.62 13.50 -39.44
C ARG A 120 -13.93 12.46 -40.52
N LYS A 121 -14.54 12.89 -41.63
CA LYS A 121 -14.81 12.03 -42.78
C LYS A 121 -13.52 11.50 -43.42
N ALA A 122 -12.51 12.34 -43.59
CA ALA A 122 -11.20 11.94 -44.14
C ALA A 122 -10.48 10.95 -43.22
N ILE A 123 -10.52 11.16 -41.90
CA ILE A 123 -9.96 10.20 -40.92
C ILE A 123 -10.67 8.84 -41.04
N ALA A 124 -12.00 8.84 -41.10
CA ALA A 124 -12.77 7.61 -41.25
C ALA A 124 -12.49 6.90 -42.58
N GLU A 125 -12.29 7.65 -43.67
CA GLU A 125 -11.89 7.11 -44.98
C GLU A 125 -10.53 6.41 -44.91
N GLU A 126 -9.52 7.00 -44.26
CA GLU A 126 -8.21 6.36 -44.12
C GLU A 126 -8.28 5.06 -43.29
N TYR A 127 -9.05 5.04 -42.20
CA TYR A 127 -9.30 3.80 -41.46
C TYR A 127 -10.04 2.74 -42.29
N TYR A 128 -11.00 3.16 -43.12
CA TYR A 128 -11.73 2.30 -44.04
C TYR A 128 -10.80 1.66 -45.08
N LEU A 129 -9.94 2.47 -45.72
CA LEU A 129 -8.97 2.00 -46.70
C LEU A 129 -7.96 1.05 -46.07
N TRP A 130 -7.45 1.39 -44.88
CA TRP A 130 -6.54 0.53 -44.14
C TRP A 130 -7.17 -0.82 -43.83
N GLY A 131 -8.38 -0.83 -43.28
CA GLY A 131 -9.10 -2.07 -43.00
C GLY A 131 -9.30 -2.94 -44.24
N ASN A 132 -9.59 -2.33 -45.40
CA ASN A 132 -9.76 -3.04 -46.67
C ASN A 132 -8.45 -3.62 -47.23
N ALA A 133 -7.31 -2.97 -46.96
CA ALA A 133 -6.00 -3.45 -47.39
C ALA A 133 -5.53 -4.69 -46.59
N VAL A 134 -6.09 -4.94 -45.41
CA VAL A 134 -5.69 -6.06 -44.56
C VAL A 134 -6.33 -7.38 -45.02
N THR A 135 -5.48 -8.32 -45.46
CA THR A 135 -5.84 -9.72 -45.74
C THR A 135 -5.74 -10.57 -44.47
N CYS A 136 -6.77 -11.35 -44.15
CA CYS A 136 -6.85 -12.07 -42.86
C CYS A 136 -7.11 -13.57 -42.97
N GLU A 137 -6.28 -14.33 -42.27
CA GLU A 137 -6.39 -15.79 -42.12
C GLU A 137 -6.48 -16.24 -40.65
N SER A 138 -6.11 -15.39 -39.68
CA SER A 138 -6.13 -15.68 -38.24
C SER A 138 -7.15 -14.84 -37.48
N SER A 139 -7.54 -15.28 -36.28
CA SER A 139 -8.40 -14.51 -35.39
C SER A 139 -7.81 -13.13 -35.06
N SER A 140 -6.52 -13.06 -34.76
CA SER A 140 -5.81 -11.81 -34.42
C SER A 140 -5.90 -10.78 -35.55
N CYS A 141 -5.77 -11.21 -36.80
CA CYS A 141 -5.93 -10.32 -37.94
C CYS A 141 -7.37 -9.81 -38.07
N TYR A 142 -8.37 -10.69 -37.99
CA TYR A 142 -9.77 -10.26 -38.05
C TYR A 142 -10.14 -9.29 -36.92
N SER A 143 -9.56 -9.47 -35.74
CA SER A 143 -9.70 -8.55 -34.60
C SER A 143 -9.11 -7.17 -34.92
N MET A 144 -7.85 -7.13 -35.39
CA MET A 144 -7.21 -5.88 -35.83
C MET A 144 -8.04 -5.18 -36.91
N ARG A 145 -8.53 -5.92 -37.91
CA ARG A 145 -9.34 -5.34 -38.99
C ARG A 145 -10.66 -4.79 -38.49
N ALA A 146 -11.32 -5.48 -37.55
CA ALA A 146 -12.52 -4.96 -36.90
C ALA A 146 -12.23 -3.69 -36.10
N ASP A 147 -11.11 -3.63 -35.39
CA ASP A 147 -10.68 -2.44 -34.63
C ASP A 147 -10.45 -1.22 -35.55
N LEU A 148 -9.82 -1.41 -36.72
CA LEU A 148 -9.66 -0.34 -37.71
C LEU A 148 -11.00 0.25 -38.16
N TYR A 149 -11.97 -0.59 -38.53
CA TYR A 149 -13.29 -0.12 -38.92
C TYR A 149 -14.04 0.55 -37.76
N LYS A 150 -13.90 0.01 -36.55
CA LYS A 150 -14.49 0.60 -35.34
C LYS A 150 -13.94 1.99 -35.07
N LYS A 151 -12.62 2.18 -35.14
CA LYS A 151 -11.98 3.49 -35.00
C LYS A 151 -12.47 4.47 -36.06
N GLY A 152 -12.60 4.05 -37.32
CA GLY A 152 -13.20 4.90 -38.35
C GLY A 152 -14.64 5.33 -38.05
N LEU A 153 -15.48 4.41 -37.54
CA LEU A 153 -16.86 4.68 -37.14
C LEU A 153 -16.98 5.73 -36.02
N GLU A 154 -16.01 5.81 -35.11
CA GLU A 154 -16.00 6.80 -34.03
C GLU A 154 -15.87 8.23 -34.56
N TYR A 155 -15.26 8.42 -35.74
CA TYR A 155 -15.15 9.73 -36.39
C TYR A 155 -16.34 10.02 -37.31
N TYR A 156 -16.67 9.09 -38.21
CA TYR A 156 -17.70 9.28 -39.22
C TYR A 156 -18.20 7.95 -39.81
N LYS A 157 -19.50 7.86 -40.11
CA LYS A 157 -20.09 6.71 -40.82
C LYS A 157 -19.79 6.79 -42.32
N TYR A 158 -18.55 6.46 -42.69
CA TYR A 158 -18.08 6.46 -44.08
C TYR A 158 -18.52 5.19 -44.83
N ASN A 159 -19.26 5.35 -45.93
CA ASN A 159 -19.75 4.24 -46.77
C ASN A 159 -20.40 3.12 -45.93
N ASP A 160 -19.97 1.88 -46.12
CA ASP A 160 -20.46 0.67 -45.45
C ASP A 160 -19.55 0.22 -44.29
N ILE A 161 -18.75 1.12 -43.72
CA ILE A 161 -17.77 0.80 -42.65
C ILE A 161 -18.41 0.10 -41.44
N GLU A 162 -19.67 0.40 -41.12
CA GLU A 162 -20.43 -0.31 -40.07
C GLU A 162 -20.64 -1.79 -40.39
N ASN A 163 -21.03 -2.09 -41.63
CA ASN A 163 -21.23 -3.46 -42.09
C ASN A 163 -19.89 -4.22 -42.15
N LEU A 164 -18.81 -3.55 -42.58
CA LEU A 164 -17.47 -4.13 -42.61
C LEU A 164 -16.95 -4.44 -41.20
N TYR A 165 -17.18 -3.54 -40.23
CA TYR A 165 -16.90 -3.79 -38.82
C TYR A 165 -17.64 -5.04 -38.33
N GLN A 166 -18.96 -5.09 -38.51
CA GLN A 166 -19.78 -6.23 -38.07
C GLN A 166 -19.29 -7.53 -38.71
N LYS A 167 -19.05 -7.54 -40.02
CA LYS A 167 -18.55 -8.72 -40.76
C LYS A 167 -17.17 -9.17 -40.26
N ALA A 168 -16.23 -8.25 -40.06
CA ALA A 168 -14.91 -8.55 -39.54
C ALA A 168 -14.96 -9.08 -38.10
N ASN A 169 -15.76 -8.45 -37.25
CA ASN A 169 -15.93 -8.83 -35.85
C ASN A 169 -16.59 -10.21 -35.71
N THR A 170 -17.64 -10.49 -36.49
CA THR A 170 -18.25 -11.83 -36.56
C THR A 170 -17.24 -12.88 -37.02
N LYS A 171 -16.40 -12.56 -38.02
CA LYS A 171 -15.35 -13.48 -38.48
C LYS A 171 -14.28 -13.72 -37.43
N TYR A 172 -13.85 -12.67 -36.72
CA TYR A 172 -12.96 -12.80 -35.56
C TYR A 172 -13.52 -13.79 -34.54
N MET A 173 -14.77 -13.59 -34.08
CA MET A 173 -15.40 -14.47 -33.08
C MET A 173 -15.48 -15.92 -33.56
N GLN A 174 -15.82 -16.14 -34.83
CA GLN A 174 -15.86 -17.48 -35.43
C GLN A 174 -14.49 -18.17 -35.45
N VAL A 175 -13.45 -17.46 -35.89
CA VAL A 175 -12.10 -18.03 -36.02
C VAL A 175 -11.46 -18.23 -34.65
N ALA A 176 -11.57 -17.24 -33.74
CA ALA A 176 -11.06 -17.32 -32.37
C ALA A 176 -11.68 -18.51 -31.61
N ALA A 177 -13.01 -18.65 -31.69
CA ALA A 177 -13.69 -19.79 -31.04
C ALA A 177 -13.20 -21.13 -31.59
N ASN A 178 -12.91 -21.22 -32.90
CA ASN A 178 -12.37 -22.44 -33.50
C ASN A 178 -10.93 -22.72 -33.07
N GLU A 179 -10.08 -21.70 -33.01
CA GLU A 179 -8.71 -21.82 -32.51
C GLU A 179 -8.70 -22.32 -31.05
N PHE A 180 -9.46 -21.69 -30.16
CA PHE A 180 -9.59 -22.11 -28.76
C PHE A 180 -10.17 -23.51 -28.63
N TYR A 181 -11.21 -23.85 -29.39
CA TYR A 181 -11.80 -25.18 -29.37
C TYR A 181 -10.82 -26.28 -29.81
N ASN A 182 -10.02 -26.02 -30.85
CA ASN A 182 -8.99 -26.95 -31.31
C ASN A 182 -7.84 -27.08 -30.30
N ALA A 183 -7.41 -25.97 -29.69
CA ALA A 183 -6.44 -26.00 -28.60
C ALA A 183 -6.97 -26.77 -27.39
N GLY A 184 -8.25 -26.61 -27.03
CA GLY A 184 -8.91 -27.38 -25.98
C GLY A 184 -8.89 -28.89 -26.25
N LYS A 185 -9.18 -29.28 -27.51
CA LYS A 185 -9.06 -30.68 -27.95
C LYS A 185 -7.63 -31.21 -27.88
N TYR A 186 -6.66 -30.40 -28.30
CA TYR A 186 -5.25 -30.74 -28.24
C TYR A 186 -4.80 -30.99 -26.80
N TYR A 187 -5.05 -30.06 -25.87
CA TYR A 187 -4.68 -30.26 -24.46
C TYR A 187 -5.40 -31.43 -23.79
N ALA A 188 -6.63 -31.73 -24.21
CA ALA A 188 -7.35 -32.90 -23.75
C ALA A 188 -6.69 -34.23 -24.16
N GLN A 189 -6.03 -34.29 -25.32
CA GLN A 189 -5.31 -35.48 -25.78
C GLN A 189 -4.06 -35.78 -24.93
N PHE A 190 -3.43 -34.76 -24.37
CA PHE A 190 -2.25 -34.87 -23.51
C PHE A 190 -2.59 -34.80 -22.01
N ASP A 191 -3.83 -35.16 -21.64
CA ASP A 191 -4.31 -35.17 -20.25
C ASP A 191 -4.13 -33.86 -19.46
N SER A 192 -3.95 -32.74 -20.18
CA SER A 192 -3.81 -31.39 -19.63
C SER A 192 -5.19 -30.78 -19.39
N PHE A 193 -5.99 -31.41 -18.53
CA PHE A 193 -7.42 -31.13 -18.37
C PHE A 193 -7.75 -29.69 -17.95
N LYS A 194 -6.88 -29.06 -17.15
CA LYS A 194 -7.06 -27.65 -16.76
C LYS A 194 -6.99 -26.73 -17.99
N LEU A 195 -5.92 -26.85 -18.78
CA LEU A 195 -5.74 -26.07 -20.01
C LEU A 195 -6.83 -26.38 -21.04
N ALA A 196 -7.27 -27.65 -21.13
CA ALA A 196 -8.38 -28.03 -21.99
C ALA A 196 -9.68 -27.29 -21.60
N ALA A 197 -10.04 -27.31 -20.31
CA ALA A 197 -11.21 -26.62 -19.80
C ALA A 197 -11.12 -25.10 -20.02
N GLU A 198 -9.98 -24.48 -19.71
CA GLU A 198 -9.75 -23.04 -19.93
C GLU A 198 -9.96 -22.66 -21.40
N ASN A 199 -9.43 -23.44 -22.35
CA ASN A 199 -9.62 -23.19 -23.77
C ASN A 199 -11.08 -23.34 -24.22
N PHE A 200 -11.81 -24.36 -23.73
CA PHE A 200 -13.24 -24.46 -24.02
C PHE A 200 -14.03 -23.28 -23.42
N ALA A 201 -13.65 -22.79 -22.24
CA ALA A 201 -14.24 -21.58 -21.66
C ALA A 201 -14.00 -20.33 -22.54
N GLN A 202 -12.79 -20.16 -23.07
CA GLN A 202 -12.47 -19.06 -24.01
C GLN A 202 -13.29 -19.17 -25.30
N ALA A 203 -13.46 -20.38 -25.85
CA ALA A 203 -14.31 -20.59 -27.02
C ALA A 203 -15.78 -20.22 -26.76
N ILE A 204 -16.31 -20.51 -25.56
CA ILE A 204 -17.66 -20.09 -25.15
C ILE A 204 -17.74 -18.58 -25.04
N GLU A 205 -16.76 -17.95 -24.39
CA GLU A 205 -16.77 -16.52 -24.08
C GLU A 205 -16.71 -15.68 -25.35
N VAL A 206 -15.75 -15.94 -26.24
CA VAL A 206 -15.59 -15.16 -27.48
C VAL A 206 -16.77 -15.34 -28.44
N TYR A 207 -17.41 -16.52 -28.46
CA TYR A 207 -18.52 -16.81 -29.36
C TYR A 207 -19.88 -16.43 -28.76
N LYS A 208 -19.95 -16.09 -27.47
CA LYS A 208 -21.19 -15.77 -26.74
C LYS A 208 -22.12 -14.79 -27.49
N PRO A 209 -21.63 -13.72 -28.14
CA PRO A 209 -22.50 -12.81 -28.89
C PRO A 209 -23.19 -13.45 -30.10
N LEU A 210 -22.62 -14.53 -30.64
CA LEU A 210 -23.14 -15.29 -31.78
C LEU A 210 -23.96 -16.53 -31.34
N GLY A 211 -24.03 -16.81 -30.04
CA GLY A 211 -24.75 -17.94 -29.47
C GLY A 211 -23.84 -19.00 -28.87
N LYS A 212 -24.21 -20.27 -29.03
CA LYS A 212 -23.44 -21.41 -28.49
C LYS A 212 -22.43 -21.91 -29.50
N TYR A 213 -21.19 -22.12 -29.07
CA TYR A 213 -20.15 -22.70 -29.93
C TYR A 213 -20.02 -24.21 -29.75
N LYS A 214 -20.58 -24.98 -30.69
CA LYS A 214 -20.51 -26.45 -30.73
C LYS A 214 -20.88 -27.06 -29.36
N ASP A 215 -20.14 -28.05 -28.91
CA ASP A 215 -20.25 -28.74 -27.63
C ASP A 215 -19.28 -28.19 -26.56
N SER A 216 -18.75 -26.98 -26.74
CA SER A 216 -17.71 -26.41 -25.85
C SER A 216 -18.14 -26.34 -24.37
N GLU A 217 -19.41 -26.06 -24.10
CA GLU A 217 -19.97 -26.03 -22.74
C GLU A 217 -19.90 -27.41 -22.06
N GLN A 218 -20.27 -28.47 -22.80
CA GLN A 218 -20.19 -29.84 -22.31
C GLN A 218 -18.73 -30.27 -22.10
N LEU A 219 -17.84 -29.91 -23.03
CA LEU A 219 -16.42 -30.24 -22.93
C LEU A 219 -15.74 -29.48 -21.79
N PHE A 220 -16.06 -28.20 -21.57
CA PHE A 220 -15.60 -27.43 -20.41
C PHE A 220 -15.94 -28.14 -19.10
N ILE A 221 -17.23 -28.47 -18.88
CA ILE A 221 -17.69 -29.18 -17.68
C ILE A 221 -16.97 -30.52 -17.53
N THR A 222 -16.82 -31.27 -18.63
CA THR A 222 -16.18 -32.59 -18.62
C THR A 222 -14.72 -32.51 -18.18
N TYR A 223 -13.94 -31.59 -18.75
CA TYR A 223 -12.50 -31.49 -18.45
C TYR A 223 -12.21 -30.75 -17.15
N ASP A 224 -13.00 -29.73 -16.79
CA ASP A 224 -12.89 -29.06 -15.48
C ASP A 224 -13.19 -30.06 -14.35
N LYS A 225 -14.20 -30.91 -14.51
CA LYS A 225 -14.47 -32.01 -13.57
C LYS A 225 -13.31 -33.00 -13.50
N LYS A 226 -12.74 -33.44 -14.62
CA LYS A 226 -11.58 -34.34 -14.61
C LYS A 226 -10.37 -33.73 -13.90
N TYR A 227 -10.06 -32.47 -14.18
CA TYR A 227 -9.00 -31.72 -13.51
C TYR A 227 -9.22 -31.67 -12.00
N ARG A 228 -10.37 -31.16 -11.55
CA ARG A 228 -10.68 -31.01 -10.12
C ARG A 228 -10.76 -32.34 -9.39
N THR A 229 -11.26 -33.39 -10.05
CA THR A 229 -11.24 -34.76 -9.49
C THR A 229 -9.81 -35.21 -9.23
N ARG A 230 -8.89 -35.00 -10.19
CA ARG A 230 -7.48 -35.40 -10.07
C ARG A 230 -6.77 -34.66 -8.94
N GLU A 231 -6.95 -33.34 -8.86
CA GLU A 231 -6.35 -32.54 -7.78
C GLU A 231 -6.93 -32.90 -6.41
N ALA A 232 -8.26 -33.00 -6.30
CA ALA A 232 -8.92 -33.41 -5.06
C ALA A 232 -8.44 -34.78 -4.59
N LYS A 233 -8.26 -35.72 -5.53
CA LYS A 233 -7.66 -37.02 -5.26
C LYS A 233 -6.24 -36.90 -4.72
N SER A 234 -5.39 -36.09 -5.34
CA SER A 234 -4.01 -35.90 -4.89
C SER A 234 -3.94 -35.34 -3.46
N TYR A 235 -4.71 -34.30 -3.15
CA TYR A 235 -4.77 -33.74 -1.81
C TYR A 235 -5.29 -34.75 -0.78
N TYR A 236 -6.36 -35.46 -1.13
CA TYR A 236 -6.94 -36.47 -0.27
C TYR A 236 -5.96 -37.62 0.01
N GLU A 237 -5.28 -38.15 -1.01
CA GLU A 237 -4.29 -39.22 -0.85
C GLU A 237 -3.09 -38.77 -0.01
N LYS A 238 -2.58 -37.55 -0.21
CA LYS A 238 -1.53 -36.97 0.65
C LYS A 238 -1.97 -36.91 2.12
N ALA A 239 -3.20 -36.48 2.37
CA ALA A 239 -3.76 -36.46 3.72
C ALA A 239 -3.84 -37.87 4.33
N GLN A 240 -4.25 -38.88 3.54
CA GLN A 240 -4.28 -40.27 3.98
C GLN A 240 -2.87 -40.81 4.28
N THR A 241 -1.86 -40.44 3.50
CA THR A 241 -0.46 -40.83 3.77
C THR A 241 0.03 -40.26 5.11
N ILE A 242 -0.20 -38.97 5.38
CA ILE A 242 0.20 -38.36 6.65
C ILE A 242 -0.55 -39.01 7.82
N LEU A 243 -1.84 -39.32 7.62
CA LEU A 243 -2.69 -39.93 8.63
C LEU A 243 -2.15 -41.28 9.15
N GLN A 244 -1.46 -42.07 8.32
CA GLN A 244 -0.89 -43.37 8.72
C GLN A 244 0.15 -43.24 9.85
N HIS A 245 0.77 -42.07 10.00
CA HIS A 245 1.82 -41.81 10.98
C HIS A 245 1.50 -40.61 11.90
N ALA A 246 0.30 -40.05 11.82
CA ALA A 246 -0.07 -38.83 12.54
C ALA A 246 -0.28 -39.07 14.03
N ASN A 247 0.67 -38.60 14.84
CA ASN A 247 0.65 -38.64 16.30
C ASN A 247 0.84 -37.26 16.97
N THR A 248 1.00 -36.20 16.18
CA THR A 248 1.19 -34.82 16.65
C THR A 248 0.00 -33.93 16.29
N ARG A 249 -0.19 -32.83 17.01
CA ARG A 249 -1.21 -31.81 16.71
C ARG A 249 -0.89 -31.17 15.36
N TYR A 250 0.37 -30.88 15.09
CA TYR A 250 0.85 -30.36 13.80
C TYR A 250 0.42 -31.25 12.62
N SER A 251 0.64 -32.57 12.68
CA SER A 251 0.22 -33.47 11.60
C SER A 251 -1.29 -33.44 11.38
N TYR A 252 -2.10 -33.31 12.44
CA TYR A 252 -3.55 -33.16 12.28
C TYR A 252 -3.97 -31.82 11.63
N ARG A 253 -3.23 -30.73 11.89
CA ARG A 253 -3.44 -29.44 11.21
C ARG A 253 -3.11 -29.54 9.72
N GLU A 254 -2.01 -30.20 9.36
CA GLU A 254 -1.61 -30.44 7.98
C GLU A 254 -2.63 -31.31 7.23
N ILE A 255 -3.09 -32.41 7.86
CA ILE A 255 -4.18 -33.25 7.33
C ILE A 255 -5.44 -32.42 7.09
N THR A 256 -5.81 -31.55 8.05
CA THR A 256 -6.98 -30.67 7.94
C THR A 256 -6.88 -29.76 6.71
N GLN A 257 -5.72 -29.14 6.50
CA GLN A 257 -5.48 -28.26 5.36
C GLN A 257 -5.63 -29.00 4.02
N LEU A 258 -5.00 -30.18 3.88
CA LEU A 258 -5.09 -30.98 2.66
C LEU A 258 -6.53 -31.45 2.37
N LEU A 259 -7.27 -31.87 3.40
CA LEU A 259 -8.66 -32.28 3.24
C LEU A 259 -9.58 -31.11 2.89
N ASN A 260 -9.34 -29.91 3.45
CA ASN A 260 -10.04 -28.70 3.04
C ASN A 260 -9.74 -28.36 1.57
N GLN A 261 -8.49 -28.41 1.14
CA GLN A 261 -8.11 -28.20 -0.27
C GLN A 261 -8.82 -29.19 -1.21
N ALA A 262 -8.89 -30.47 -0.83
CA ALA A 262 -9.60 -31.49 -1.58
C ALA A 262 -11.11 -31.20 -1.70
N ALA A 263 -11.73 -30.76 -0.60
CA ALA A 263 -13.14 -30.39 -0.58
C ALA A 263 -13.43 -29.13 -1.41
N GLU A 264 -12.60 -28.10 -1.25
CA GLU A 264 -12.75 -26.80 -1.91
C GLU A 264 -12.60 -26.89 -3.42
N ILE A 265 -11.54 -27.56 -3.90
CA ILE A 265 -11.29 -27.62 -5.34
C ILE A 265 -12.41 -28.35 -6.10
N TYR A 266 -13.04 -29.33 -5.46
CA TYR A 266 -14.12 -30.14 -6.03
C TYR A 266 -15.52 -29.59 -5.79
N GLN A 267 -15.66 -28.55 -4.96
CA GLN A 267 -16.95 -27.97 -4.55
C GLN A 267 -17.95 -27.72 -5.70
N PRO A 268 -17.53 -27.24 -6.91
CA PRO A 268 -18.46 -27.05 -8.02
C PRO A 268 -19.19 -28.31 -8.48
N TYR A 269 -18.65 -29.49 -8.17
CA TYR A 269 -19.20 -30.80 -8.54
C TYR A 269 -19.72 -31.60 -7.35
N GLY A 270 -19.94 -30.93 -6.21
CA GLY A 270 -20.44 -31.51 -4.98
C GLY A 270 -19.34 -31.86 -3.99
N ASN A 271 -19.57 -32.90 -3.19
CA ASN A 271 -18.64 -33.31 -2.14
C ASN A 271 -17.61 -34.31 -2.69
N TYR A 272 -16.32 -34.04 -2.46
CA TYR A 272 -15.27 -35.02 -2.72
C TYR A 272 -15.17 -36.01 -1.55
N GLN A 273 -15.76 -37.18 -1.72
CA GLN A 273 -15.81 -38.22 -0.68
C GLN A 273 -16.34 -37.63 0.65
N ASN A 274 -15.65 -37.91 1.76
CA ASN A 274 -15.92 -37.35 3.09
C ASN A 274 -14.88 -36.29 3.50
N ALA A 275 -14.14 -35.69 2.56
CA ALA A 275 -13.01 -34.80 2.86
C ALA A 275 -13.36 -33.67 3.84
N ALA A 276 -14.47 -32.96 3.62
CA ALA A 276 -14.92 -31.89 4.52
C ALA A 276 -15.28 -32.38 5.94
N THR A 277 -15.79 -33.62 6.06
CA THR A 277 -16.13 -34.21 7.37
C THR A 277 -14.86 -34.61 8.11
N LEU A 278 -13.93 -35.26 7.43
CA LEU A 278 -12.63 -35.62 7.99
C LEU A 278 -11.82 -34.37 8.38
N ALA A 279 -11.85 -33.32 7.56
CA ALA A 279 -11.17 -32.06 7.87
C ALA A 279 -11.65 -31.51 9.22
N LYS A 280 -12.97 -31.43 9.45
CA LYS A 280 -13.53 -31.01 10.75
C LYS A 280 -13.09 -31.92 11.89
N GLN A 281 -13.06 -33.24 11.68
CA GLN A 281 -12.63 -34.20 12.69
C GLN A 281 -11.15 -33.99 13.08
N TYR A 282 -10.26 -33.84 12.10
CA TYR A 282 -8.83 -33.64 12.36
C TYR A 282 -8.51 -32.23 12.84
N GLN A 283 -9.32 -31.24 12.46
CA GLN A 283 -9.22 -29.89 12.99
C GLN A 283 -9.36 -29.91 14.51
N GLN A 284 -10.37 -30.62 15.03
CA GLN A 284 -10.57 -30.79 16.47
C GLN A 284 -9.39 -31.51 17.14
N LYS A 285 -8.75 -32.46 16.44
CA LYS A 285 -7.53 -33.11 16.93
C LYS A 285 -6.29 -32.21 16.85
N GLY A 286 -6.28 -31.17 16.03
CA GLY A 286 -5.19 -30.18 15.95
C GLY A 286 -5.26 -29.07 17.00
N ILE A 287 -6.36 -28.99 17.77
CA ILE A 287 -6.53 -27.98 18.82
C ILE A 287 -5.67 -28.31 20.03
N ILE A 288 -5.00 -27.28 20.57
CA ILE A 288 -4.32 -27.27 21.86
C ILE A 288 -5.18 -26.48 22.85
N LYS A 289 -5.60 -27.16 23.91
CA LYS A 289 -6.35 -26.55 25.01
C LYS A 289 -5.41 -25.95 26.03
N ILE A 290 -5.52 -24.66 26.28
CA ILE A 290 -4.66 -23.91 27.19
C ILE A 290 -5.45 -23.52 28.44
N TYR A 291 -4.95 -23.90 29.60
CA TYR A 291 -5.31 -23.25 30.86
C TYR A 291 -4.26 -22.21 31.19
N LEU A 292 -4.68 -21.01 31.56
CA LEU A 292 -3.80 -19.92 31.96
C LEU A 292 -4.40 -19.17 33.14
N SER A 293 -3.54 -18.75 34.06
CA SER A 293 -3.94 -17.99 35.26
C SER A 293 -4.72 -16.72 34.87
N PRO A 294 -5.85 -16.40 35.53
CA PRO A 294 -6.80 -15.38 35.06
C PRO A 294 -6.17 -14.01 34.76
N ASP A 295 -5.20 -13.60 35.58
CA ASP A 295 -4.59 -12.27 35.54
C ASP A 295 -3.91 -11.93 34.21
N TYR A 296 -3.49 -12.95 33.45
CA TYR A 296 -2.77 -12.78 32.18
C TYR A 296 -3.57 -13.26 30.97
N ARG A 297 -4.87 -13.54 31.12
CA ARG A 297 -5.70 -14.12 30.06
C ARG A 297 -5.86 -13.21 28.84
N ASN A 298 -5.97 -11.91 29.07
CA ASN A 298 -6.06 -10.92 27.98
C ASN A 298 -4.75 -10.88 27.18
N LEU A 299 -3.62 -10.87 27.88
CA LEU A 299 -2.29 -10.89 27.25
C LEU A 299 -2.09 -12.15 26.41
N ALA A 300 -2.44 -13.32 26.98
CA ALA A 300 -2.35 -14.59 26.27
C ALA A 300 -3.29 -14.67 25.06
N SER A 301 -4.50 -14.12 25.15
CA SER A 301 -5.46 -14.14 24.04
C SER A 301 -4.97 -13.36 22.81
N ASN A 302 -4.12 -12.35 23.02
CA ASN A 302 -3.47 -11.62 21.94
C ASN A 302 -2.30 -12.39 21.29
N VAL A 303 -1.73 -13.37 21.99
CA VAL A 303 -0.64 -14.22 21.48
C VAL A 303 -1.20 -15.45 20.77
N PHE A 304 -2.11 -16.18 21.44
CA PHE A 304 -2.70 -17.43 20.94
C PHE A 304 -3.95 -17.15 20.08
N THR A 305 -3.75 -16.50 18.93
CA THR A 305 -4.83 -16.03 18.04
C THR A 305 -5.27 -17.05 16.99
N ASN A 306 -4.47 -18.09 16.75
CA ASN A 306 -4.77 -19.12 15.75
C ASN A 306 -5.96 -19.99 16.22
N GLN A 307 -6.81 -20.40 15.27
CA GLN A 307 -7.98 -21.27 15.49
C GLN A 307 -7.68 -22.63 16.14
N TYR A 308 -6.40 -23.00 16.22
CA TYR A 308 -5.93 -24.22 16.88
C TYR A 308 -5.60 -24.04 18.37
N TYR A 309 -5.88 -22.88 18.97
CA TYR A 309 -5.79 -22.67 20.41
C TYR A 309 -7.15 -22.41 21.03
N GLN A 310 -7.42 -23.09 22.13
CA GLN A 310 -8.67 -22.95 22.87
C GLN A 310 -8.38 -22.77 24.36
N PHE A 311 -8.78 -21.62 24.92
CA PHE A 311 -8.68 -21.41 26.36
C PHE A 311 -9.75 -22.21 27.13
N VAL A 312 -9.32 -22.96 28.14
CA VAL A 312 -10.18 -23.73 29.04
C VAL A 312 -10.11 -23.19 30.47
N ASN A 313 -11.16 -23.44 31.26
CA ASN A 313 -11.28 -22.89 32.61
C ASN A 313 -10.79 -23.85 33.72
N SER A 314 -10.35 -25.05 33.36
CA SER A 314 -9.84 -26.05 34.30
C SER A 314 -8.56 -26.68 33.78
N THR A 315 -7.60 -26.88 34.69
CA THR A 315 -6.33 -27.57 34.39
C THR A 315 -6.54 -29.00 33.91
N GLN A 316 -7.63 -29.66 34.32
CA GLN A 316 -7.96 -31.05 33.92
C GLN A 316 -8.36 -31.16 32.45
N GLN A 317 -8.80 -30.07 31.83
CA GLN A 317 -9.24 -30.04 30.43
C GLN A 317 -8.12 -29.57 29.48
N ALA A 318 -6.98 -29.15 30.04
CA ALA A 318 -5.93 -28.49 29.30
C ALA A 318 -4.88 -29.49 28.80
N ASP A 319 -4.42 -29.28 27.58
CA ASP A 319 -3.22 -29.91 27.05
C ASP A 319 -1.96 -29.20 27.59
N ILE A 320 -2.06 -27.90 27.87
CA ILE A 320 -0.99 -27.07 28.43
C ILE A 320 -1.55 -26.19 29.54
N VAL A 321 -0.88 -26.21 30.69
CA VAL A 321 -1.20 -25.40 31.86
C VAL A 321 -0.08 -24.37 32.04
N ILE A 322 -0.42 -23.09 32.01
CA ILE A 322 0.50 -21.96 32.20
C ILE A 322 0.14 -21.24 33.50
N GLU A 323 0.98 -21.41 34.51
CA GLU A 323 0.88 -20.80 35.82
C GLU A 323 1.88 -19.65 35.92
N ILE A 324 1.37 -18.43 36.15
CA ILE A 324 2.20 -17.24 36.30
C ILE A 324 1.93 -16.68 37.69
N THR A 325 2.96 -16.59 38.50
CA THR A 325 2.89 -16.03 39.86
C THR A 325 3.79 -14.82 39.98
N THR A 326 3.25 -13.75 40.53
CA THR A 326 3.98 -12.49 40.74
C THR A 326 4.01 -12.17 42.23
N LYS A 327 5.20 -11.94 42.78
CA LYS A 327 5.40 -11.51 44.17
C LYS A 327 6.11 -10.17 44.17
N ASN A 328 5.55 -9.20 44.89
CA ASN A 328 6.09 -7.85 44.98
C ASN A 328 6.55 -7.57 46.42
N TYR A 329 7.75 -7.02 46.56
CA TYR A 329 8.32 -6.59 47.83
C TYR A 329 8.65 -5.10 47.72
N TYR A 330 8.02 -4.27 48.54
CA TYR A 330 8.27 -2.84 48.58
C TYR A 330 9.09 -2.50 49.82
N GLN A 331 10.13 -1.70 49.64
CA GLN A 331 10.91 -1.15 50.74
C GLN A 331 10.96 0.38 50.61
N ASN A 332 10.77 1.05 51.74
CA ASN A 332 10.96 2.49 51.85
C ASN A 332 12.03 2.77 52.88
N THR A 333 13.05 3.53 52.49
CA THR A 333 14.13 3.90 53.39
C THR A 333 13.76 5.19 54.09
N SER A 334 13.94 5.25 55.41
CA SER A 334 13.78 6.50 56.16
C SER A 334 14.68 7.60 55.54
N PRO A 335 14.18 8.84 55.40
CA PRO A 335 14.96 9.90 54.78
C PRO A 335 16.29 10.11 55.50
N GLN A 336 17.38 10.07 54.77
CA GLN A 336 18.71 10.38 55.31
C GLN A 336 18.95 11.88 55.18
N SER A 337 19.37 12.53 56.26
CA SER A 337 19.72 13.95 56.25
C SER A 337 21.21 14.12 56.50
N ARG A 338 21.86 14.92 55.65
CA ARG A 338 23.24 15.37 55.84
C ARG A 338 23.24 16.89 55.89
N ILE A 339 23.87 17.46 56.91
CA ILE A 339 24.02 18.91 57.06
C ILE A 339 25.49 19.26 56.84
N ASP A 340 25.75 20.05 55.81
CA ASP A 340 27.06 20.58 55.51
C ASP A 340 27.08 22.06 55.91
N SER A 341 27.96 22.44 56.84
CA SER A 341 28.17 23.85 57.18
C SER A 341 28.98 24.54 56.10
N MET A 342 28.48 25.68 55.62
CA MET A 342 29.04 26.45 54.52
C MET A 342 29.40 27.86 54.98
N SER A 343 30.45 28.42 54.38
CA SER A 343 30.75 29.83 54.50
C SER A 343 31.21 30.40 53.17
N GLU A 344 30.82 31.63 52.89
CA GLU A 344 31.26 32.33 51.69
C GLU A 344 31.46 33.82 51.97
N ASN A 345 32.58 34.36 51.50
CA ASN A 345 32.87 35.79 51.53
C ASN A 345 32.40 36.43 50.23
N LEU A 346 31.41 37.32 50.31
CA LEU A 346 30.92 38.07 49.15
C LEU A 346 31.15 39.56 49.34
N LEU A 347 31.58 40.23 48.27
CA LEU A 347 31.66 41.68 48.23
C LEU A 347 30.26 42.27 48.41
N GLU A 348 30.05 43.01 49.49
CA GLU A 348 28.77 43.65 49.78
C GLU A 348 28.69 45.03 49.14
N LYS A 349 29.77 45.81 49.26
CA LYS A 349 29.91 47.13 48.66
C LYS A 349 31.36 47.57 48.64
N THR A 350 31.71 48.40 47.68
CA THR A 350 32.97 49.13 47.67
C THR A 350 32.72 50.53 48.23
N ILE A 351 33.41 50.89 49.31
CA ILE A 351 33.38 52.23 49.87
C ILE A 351 34.61 53.01 49.44
N ASN A 352 34.50 54.33 49.49
CA ASN A 352 35.58 55.26 49.22
C ASN A 352 36.14 55.73 50.57
N ILE A 353 37.36 55.36 50.91
CA ILE A 353 38.08 55.80 52.11
C ILE A 353 39.16 56.82 51.74
N LYS A 354 39.45 57.76 52.63
CA LYS A 354 40.45 58.80 52.41
C LYS A 354 41.80 58.30 52.95
N GLY A 355 42.76 58.08 52.07
CA GLY A 355 44.12 57.62 52.42
C GLY A 355 45.01 58.76 52.93
N GLU A 356 46.19 58.44 53.48
CA GLU A 356 47.10 59.37 54.19
C GLU A 356 47.57 60.59 53.37
N ASN A 357 47.38 60.58 52.04
CA ASN A 357 47.69 61.71 51.15
C ASN A 357 46.43 62.41 50.60
N ASP A 358 45.29 62.34 51.29
CA ASP A 358 44.00 62.92 50.88
C ASP A 358 43.41 62.37 49.56
N LYS A 359 43.99 61.30 49.02
CA LYS A 359 43.44 60.53 47.88
C LYS A 359 42.33 59.60 48.33
N ILE A 360 41.25 59.53 47.56
CA ILE A 360 40.15 58.58 47.78
C ILE A 360 40.58 57.22 47.23
N GLU A 361 40.70 56.24 48.11
CA GLU A 361 40.96 54.84 47.79
C GLU A 361 39.68 54.02 47.90
N LYS A 362 39.45 53.13 46.94
CA LYS A 362 38.32 52.20 46.98
C LYS A 362 38.68 51.04 47.88
N GLN A 363 37.92 50.87 48.96
CA GLN A 363 38.01 49.71 49.83
C GLN A 363 36.76 48.84 49.68
N ASP A 364 37.00 47.60 49.30
CA ASP A 364 35.98 46.57 49.22
C ASP A 364 35.60 46.07 50.61
N ILE A 365 34.31 46.16 50.96
CA ILE A 365 33.74 45.57 52.16
C ILE A 365 33.14 44.23 51.79
N TYR A 366 33.70 43.18 52.36
CA TYR A 366 33.21 41.82 52.24
C TYR A 366 32.32 41.49 53.42
N LYS A 367 31.19 40.82 53.15
CA LYS A 367 30.37 40.16 54.16
C LYS A 367 30.61 38.66 54.08
N THR A 368 30.99 38.07 55.20
CA THR A 368 31.02 36.61 55.35
C THR A 368 29.62 36.11 55.68
N TYR A 369 29.10 35.23 54.84
CA TYR A 369 27.86 34.52 55.06
C TYR A 369 28.17 33.16 55.69
N TYR A 370 27.46 32.82 56.76
CA TYR A 370 27.51 31.51 57.40
C TYR A 370 26.13 30.86 57.30
N PHE A 371 26.05 29.73 56.61
CA PHE A 371 24.80 29.04 56.34
C PHE A 371 25.01 27.53 56.28
N ASN A 372 23.92 26.77 56.34
CA ASN A 372 23.97 25.31 56.23
C ASN A 372 23.26 24.86 54.96
N LEU A 373 23.81 23.84 54.32
CA LEU A 373 23.13 23.04 53.31
C LEU A 373 22.68 21.73 53.94
N GLU A 374 21.37 21.57 54.12
CA GLU A 374 20.78 20.28 54.44
C GLU A 374 20.42 19.55 53.13
N THR A 375 20.99 18.36 52.94
CA THR A 375 20.59 17.44 51.87
C THR A 375 19.75 16.33 52.48
N ARG A 376 18.47 16.25 52.13
CA ARG A 376 17.57 15.14 52.51
C ARG A 376 17.40 14.20 51.34
N THR A 377 17.82 12.94 51.50
CA THR A 377 17.70 11.88 50.50
C THR A 377 16.53 10.97 50.84
N TYR A 378 15.54 10.94 49.95
CA TYR A 378 14.41 10.03 49.98
C TYR A 378 14.68 8.91 48.99
N SER A 379 14.52 7.65 49.41
CA SER A 379 14.73 6.48 48.55
C SER A 379 13.73 5.38 48.87
N ASN A 380 13.14 4.81 47.83
CA ASN A 380 12.30 3.63 47.92
C ASN A 380 12.56 2.70 46.73
N GLU A 381 12.19 1.44 46.91
CA GLU A 381 12.35 0.42 45.88
C GLU A 381 11.21 -0.59 45.90
N ILE A 382 10.98 -1.19 44.74
CA ILE A 382 10.14 -2.36 44.57
C ILE A 382 10.92 -3.46 43.86
N GLN A 383 10.88 -4.65 44.44
CA GLN A 383 11.35 -5.87 43.83
C GLN A 383 10.16 -6.72 43.41
N GLN A 384 10.12 -7.14 42.15
CA GLN A 384 9.08 -8.00 41.61
C GLN A 384 9.67 -9.31 41.10
N ASN A 385 9.27 -10.42 41.73
CA ASN A 385 9.66 -11.76 41.33
C ASN A 385 8.51 -12.42 40.57
N ILE A 386 8.77 -12.79 39.33
CA ILE A 386 7.82 -13.51 38.47
C ILE A 386 8.29 -14.95 38.34
N ASN A 387 7.40 -15.91 38.54
CA ASN A 387 7.65 -17.31 38.21
C ASN A 387 6.61 -17.78 37.21
N ILE A 388 7.08 -18.33 36.09
CA ILE A 388 6.26 -18.90 35.04
C ILE A 388 6.55 -20.40 35.00
N ASN A 389 5.50 -21.19 35.21
CA ASN A 389 5.56 -22.64 35.14
C ASN A 389 4.56 -23.14 34.09
N VAL A 390 5.07 -23.86 33.11
CA VAL A 390 4.31 -24.46 32.02
C VAL A 390 4.46 -25.96 32.12
N ARG A 391 3.34 -26.67 32.07
CA ARG A 391 3.30 -28.14 32.13
C ARG A 391 2.28 -28.72 31.17
N GLY A 392 2.49 -29.97 30.76
CA GLY A 392 1.61 -30.70 29.84
C GLY A 392 2.37 -31.16 28.60
N LEU A 393 1.86 -30.84 27.41
CA LEU A 393 2.54 -31.15 26.14
C LEU A 393 3.89 -30.42 25.98
N TYR A 394 4.08 -29.33 26.72
CA TYR A 394 5.34 -28.60 26.82
C TYR A 394 5.63 -28.34 28.30
N ASN A 395 6.89 -28.56 28.70
CA ASN A 395 7.34 -28.30 30.06
C ASN A 395 8.40 -27.21 30.02
N TYR A 396 8.15 -26.11 30.74
CA TYR A 396 9.02 -24.96 30.82
C TYR A 396 8.85 -24.29 32.16
N SER A 397 9.95 -23.95 32.82
CA SER A 397 9.92 -23.21 34.07
C SER A 397 10.97 -22.13 34.03
N HIS A 398 10.59 -20.92 34.41
CA HIS A 398 11.50 -19.80 34.44
C HIS A 398 11.06 -18.78 35.50
N SER A 399 12.04 -18.10 36.08
CA SER A 399 11.83 -17.08 37.11
C SER A 399 12.69 -15.87 36.80
N GLU A 400 12.11 -14.68 36.96
CA GLU A 400 12.81 -13.42 36.72
C GLU A 400 12.53 -12.43 37.85
N ASN A 401 13.50 -11.55 38.10
CA ASN A 401 13.45 -10.55 39.15
C ASN A 401 13.69 -9.15 38.59
N PHE A 402 12.72 -8.26 38.76
CA PHE A 402 12.82 -6.85 38.40
C PHE A 402 12.97 -5.99 39.64
N LEU A 403 14.00 -5.13 39.66
CA LEU A 403 14.23 -4.15 40.70
C LEU A 403 14.04 -2.74 40.13
N HIS A 404 13.18 -1.96 40.77
CA HIS A 404 12.98 -0.55 40.45
C HIS A 404 13.18 0.30 41.70
N ASN A 405 13.99 1.34 41.61
CA ASN A 405 14.19 2.28 42.69
C ASN A 405 13.85 3.71 42.24
N SER A 406 13.57 4.57 43.22
CA SER A 406 13.44 6.01 43.01
C SER A 406 14.19 6.75 44.10
N ILE A 407 14.83 7.86 43.73
CA ILE A 407 15.67 8.65 44.62
C ILE A 407 15.39 10.13 44.35
N GLU A 408 15.13 10.88 45.42
CA GLU A 408 15.03 12.33 45.42
C GLU A 408 15.95 12.92 46.47
N ASN A 409 16.68 13.96 46.08
CA ASN A 409 17.50 14.77 46.96
C ASN A 409 16.89 16.17 47.07
N GLN A 410 16.50 16.57 48.27
CA GLN A 410 16.05 17.93 48.57
C GLN A 410 17.21 18.71 49.20
N TYR A 411 17.57 19.82 48.56
CA TYR A 411 18.63 20.73 49.01
C TYR A 411 18.00 21.95 49.67
N VAL A 412 18.17 22.08 50.99
CA VAL A 412 17.58 23.15 51.80
C VAL A 412 18.70 24.00 52.38
N TYR A 413 18.75 25.26 52.00
CA TYR A 413 19.69 26.24 52.54
C TYR A 413 19.06 26.99 53.71
N THR A 414 19.72 27.02 54.86
CA THR A 414 19.26 27.71 56.08
C THR A 414 20.35 28.58 56.71
N GLY A 415 19.97 29.62 57.46
CA GLY A 415 20.93 30.59 58.06
C GLY A 415 21.07 31.88 57.23
N ASP A 416 22.24 32.52 57.28
CA ASP A 416 22.54 33.73 56.49
C ASP A 416 22.96 33.31 55.08
N VAL A 417 21.97 33.02 54.22
CA VAL A 417 22.17 32.44 52.89
C VAL A 417 22.34 33.54 51.83
N PRO A 418 23.43 33.55 51.03
CA PRO A 418 23.57 34.47 49.91
C PRO A 418 22.42 34.38 48.89
N LYS A 419 22.04 35.51 48.29
CA LYS A 419 20.89 35.60 47.35
C LYS A 419 20.97 34.64 46.15
N LYS A 420 22.17 34.17 45.79
CA LYS A 420 22.38 33.24 44.66
C LYS A 420 21.96 31.79 44.96
N TYR A 421 21.85 31.40 46.23
CA TYR A 421 21.40 30.07 46.61
C TYR A 421 19.88 30.03 46.80
N ARG A 422 19.27 28.95 46.34
CA ARG A 422 17.84 28.67 46.43
C ARG A 422 17.65 27.20 46.71
N ASN A 423 16.62 26.87 47.47
CA ASN A 423 16.23 25.48 47.66
C ASN A 423 15.86 24.88 46.32
N TYR A 424 16.28 23.65 46.08
CA TYR A 424 15.94 22.92 44.87
C TYR A 424 15.89 21.43 45.17
N THR A 425 15.28 20.69 44.25
CA THR A 425 15.17 19.24 44.31
C THR A 425 15.84 18.64 43.08
N SER A 426 16.51 17.51 43.26
CA SER A 426 17.11 16.74 42.16
C SER A 426 16.67 15.28 42.26
N GLY A 427 16.37 14.66 41.11
CA GLY A 427 15.76 13.34 41.04
C GLY A 427 14.24 13.38 41.16
N GLN A 428 13.65 12.21 41.41
CA GLN A 428 12.21 12.05 41.53
C GLN A 428 11.92 10.94 42.54
N TYR A 429 11.07 11.25 43.52
CA TYR A 429 10.56 10.26 44.46
C TYR A 429 9.21 9.75 43.97
N LEU A 430 9.22 8.55 43.40
CA LEU A 430 8.01 7.89 42.92
C LEU A 430 7.22 7.35 44.10
N THR A 431 5.91 7.50 44.03
CA THR A 431 4.99 6.83 44.95
C THR A 431 5.10 5.31 44.80
N ARG A 432 4.59 4.60 45.81
CA ARG A 432 4.47 3.15 45.76
C ARG A 432 3.71 2.75 44.50
N GLU A 433 2.54 3.33 44.26
CA GLU A 433 1.68 3.05 43.11
C GLU A 433 2.42 3.24 41.77
N GLU A 434 3.18 4.32 41.61
CA GLU A 434 3.97 4.57 40.39
C GLU A 434 5.04 3.49 40.17
N LEU A 435 5.78 3.10 41.22
CA LEU A 435 6.75 2.01 41.16
C LEU A 435 6.10 0.67 40.79
N TYR A 436 4.93 0.36 41.37
CA TYR A 436 4.16 -0.84 41.00
C TYR A 436 3.72 -0.80 39.54
N GLN A 437 3.30 0.36 39.01
CA GLN A 437 2.90 0.49 37.61
C GLN A 437 4.08 0.30 36.65
N TYR A 438 5.27 0.82 36.99
CA TYR A 438 6.48 0.56 36.21
C TYR A 438 6.84 -0.91 36.19
N ALA A 439 6.90 -1.56 37.36
CA ALA A 439 7.18 -2.99 37.47
C ALA A 439 6.13 -3.82 36.68
N TYR A 440 4.85 -3.48 36.81
CA TYR A 440 3.77 -4.15 36.10
C TYR A 440 3.93 -4.07 34.57
N LYS A 441 4.17 -2.88 34.00
CA LYS A 441 4.36 -2.74 32.55
C LYS A 441 5.55 -3.53 32.03
N GLN A 442 6.67 -3.54 32.78
CA GLN A 442 7.83 -4.35 32.41
C GLN A 442 7.51 -5.84 32.48
N SER A 443 6.78 -6.28 33.51
CA SER A 443 6.33 -7.66 33.66
C SER A 443 5.41 -8.12 32.52
N GLU A 444 4.48 -7.27 32.08
CA GLU A 444 3.59 -7.61 30.96
C GLU A 444 4.36 -7.83 29.67
N SER A 445 5.34 -6.96 29.36
CA SER A 445 6.19 -7.12 28.18
C SER A 445 6.97 -8.43 28.25
N TYR A 446 7.60 -8.70 29.39
CA TYR A 446 8.38 -9.90 29.62
C TYR A 446 7.55 -11.18 29.50
N ILE A 447 6.39 -11.21 30.16
CA ILE A 447 5.45 -12.35 30.10
C ILE A 447 4.95 -12.51 28.66
N SER A 448 4.65 -11.43 27.95
CA SER A 448 4.23 -11.50 26.55
C SER A 448 5.24 -12.20 25.68
N ASP A 449 6.53 -11.90 25.86
CA ASP A 449 7.60 -12.51 25.05
C ASP A 449 7.77 -14.00 25.39
N ILE A 450 7.62 -14.39 26.65
CA ILE A 450 7.60 -15.81 27.02
C ILE A 450 6.38 -16.53 26.41
N LEU A 451 5.19 -15.92 26.45
CA LEU A 451 4.00 -16.49 25.82
C LEU A 451 4.19 -16.67 24.31
N LYS A 452 4.87 -15.73 23.62
CA LYS A 452 5.21 -15.87 22.19
C LYS A 452 6.17 -17.03 21.94
N ASN A 453 7.14 -17.24 22.82
CA ASN A 453 8.06 -18.38 22.71
C ASN A 453 7.32 -19.71 22.91
N ILE A 454 6.42 -19.78 23.89
CA ILE A 454 5.55 -20.94 24.10
C ILE A 454 4.70 -21.19 22.85
N TYR A 455 4.05 -20.16 22.31
CA TYR A 455 3.27 -20.24 21.07
C TYR A 455 4.10 -20.82 19.91
N SER A 456 5.30 -20.29 19.68
CA SER A 456 6.18 -20.76 18.60
C SER A 456 6.55 -22.23 18.73
N TYR A 457 6.72 -22.72 19.96
CA TYR A 457 7.01 -24.12 20.22
C TYR A 457 5.76 -25.00 19.98
N THR A 458 4.60 -24.56 20.47
CA THR A 458 3.34 -25.31 20.36
C THR A 458 2.75 -25.34 18.96
N GLU A 459 3.20 -24.46 18.06
CA GLU A 459 2.90 -24.56 16.63
C GLU A 459 3.53 -25.80 15.99
N GLN A 460 4.66 -26.27 16.50
CA GLN A 460 5.40 -27.44 15.97
C GLN A 460 4.99 -28.77 16.60
N LEU A 461 4.31 -28.72 17.75
CA LEU A 461 3.63 -29.87 18.37
C LEU A 461 2.39 -30.23 17.59
#